data_AF-A0A803LBQ2-F1
#
_entry.id   AF-A0A803LBQ2-F1
#
_cell.length_a   1.000
_cell.length_b   1.000
_cell.length_c   1.000
_cell.angle_alpha   90.00
_cell.angle_beta   90.00
_cell.angle_gamma   90.00
#
_symmetry.space_group_name_H-M   'P 1'
#
loop_
_entity.id
_entity.type
_entity.pdbx_description
1 polymer ?
#
loop_
_entity_poly.entity_id
_entity_poly.type
_entity_poly.pdbx_seq_one_letter_code
_entity_poly.pdbx_strand_id
1 'polypeptide(L)'
;MKTILSAQGLWEIVEKGFIQPEDDSKLNEADKQGLETERKKDQNALTVIQGLDDDMFEKVANATNSKQAWNTLQNSFEGVSRVKKV
;
A
#
# COMPACT_ATOMS: atom_id res chain seq x y z
N MET A 1 5.21 11.41 3.42
CA MET A 1 4.89 10.24 2.57
C MET A 1 3.52 10.35 1.91
N LYS A 2 2.45 10.69 2.65
CA LYS A 2 1.13 11.03 2.05
C LYS A 2 1.26 12.02 0.88
N THR A 3 2.05 13.08 1.03
CA THR A 3 2.33 14.06 -0.05
C THR A 3 2.95 13.45 -1.32
N ILE A 4 3.88 12.49 -1.19
CA ILE A 4 4.52 11.81 -2.34
C ILE A 4 3.49 10.93 -3.07
N LEU A 5 2.74 10.14 -2.30
CA LEU A 5 1.67 9.30 -2.83
C LEU A 5 0.56 10.13 -3.48
N SER A 6 0.18 11.26 -2.88
CA SER A 6 -0.80 12.19 -3.45
C SER A 6 -0.30 12.84 -4.75
N ALA A 7 0.98 13.26 -4.81
CA ALA A 7 1.58 13.82 -6.01
C ALA A 7 1.60 12.81 -7.19
N GLN A 8 1.66 11.51 -6.88
CA GLN A 8 1.61 10.43 -7.87
C GLN A 8 0.18 9.91 -8.13
N GLY A 9 -0.84 10.47 -7.47
CA GLY A 9 -2.23 9.99 -7.60
C GLY A 9 -2.47 8.60 -6.99
N LEU A 10 -1.60 8.15 -6.09
CA LEU A 10 -1.63 6.84 -5.45
C LEU A 10 -2.31 6.85 -4.08
N TRP A 11 -2.56 8.03 -3.50
CA TRP A 11 -3.12 8.13 -2.15
C TRP A 11 -4.51 7.47 -2.03
N GLU A 12 -5.35 7.61 -3.06
CA GLU A 12 -6.72 7.09 -3.02
C GLU A 12 -6.75 5.57 -2.87
N ILE A 13 -5.88 4.84 -3.59
CA ILE A 13 -5.81 3.38 -3.51
C ILE A 13 -5.19 2.90 -2.19
N VAL A 14 -4.23 3.64 -1.65
CA VAL A 14 -3.67 3.39 -0.32
C VAL A 14 -4.71 3.62 0.77
N GLU A 15 -5.58 4.61 0.61
CA GLU A 15 -6.59 4.95 1.61
C GLU A 15 -7.77 3.98 1.59
N LYS A 16 -8.33 3.71 0.39
CA LYS A 16 -9.45 2.78 0.22
C LYS A 16 -9.04 1.32 0.38
N GLY A 17 -7.81 1.00 0.01
CA GLY A 17 -7.29 -0.36 -0.07
C GLY A 17 -7.67 -1.02 -1.39
N PHE A 18 -6.73 -1.79 -1.94
CA PHE A 18 -6.99 -2.65 -3.08
C PHE A 18 -7.63 -3.96 -2.62
N ILE A 19 -8.73 -4.34 -3.27
CA ILE A 19 -9.45 -5.59 -3.01
C ILE A 19 -9.28 -6.47 -4.24
N GLN A 20 -8.52 -7.55 -4.09
CA GLN A 20 -8.40 -8.56 -5.14
C GLN A 20 -9.68 -9.41 -5.18
N PRO A 21 -10.32 -9.57 -6.36
CA PRO A 21 -11.44 -10.49 -6.52
C PRO A 21 -10.99 -11.94 -6.28
N GLU A 22 -11.89 -12.77 -5.76
CA GLU A 22 -11.63 -14.21 -5.58
C GLU A 22 -11.59 -14.98 -6.91
N ASP A 23 -12.28 -14.47 -7.94
CA ASP A 23 -12.38 -15.12 -9.25
C ASP A 23 -12.46 -14.10 -10.38
N ASP A 24 -11.29 -13.74 -10.92
CA ASP A 24 -11.15 -12.85 -12.06
C ASP A 24 -11.78 -13.43 -13.35
N SER A 25 -12.04 -14.75 -13.39
CA SER A 25 -12.58 -15.43 -14.57
C SER A 25 -14.01 -15.02 -14.89
N LYS A 26 -14.75 -14.56 -13.88
CA LYS A 26 -16.15 -14.10 -13.99
C LYS A 26 -16.29 -12.65 -14.46
N LEU A 27 -15.19 -11.90 -14.51
CA LEU A 27 -15.21 -10.50 -14.93
C LEU A 27 -15.27 -10.38 -16.45
N ASN A 28 -16.03 -9.39 -16.92
CA ASN A 28 -16.00 -8.99 -18.34
C ASN A 28 -14.65 -8.30 -18.67
N GLU A 29 -14.35 -8.10 -19.96
CA GLU A 29 -13.07 -7.50 -20.36
C GLU A 29 -12.85 -6.08 -19.83
N ALA A 30 -13.89 -5.27 -19.70
CA ALA A 30 -13.79 -3.91 -19.18
C ALA A 30 -13.44 -3.91 -17.68
N ASP A 31 -14.08 -4.79 -16.91
CA ASP A 31 -13.81 -4.97 -15.48
C ASP A 31 -12.40 -5.53 -15.25
N LYS A 32 -11.93 -6.45 -16.10
CA LYS A 32 -10.54 -6.95 -16.07
C LYS A 32 -9.52 -5.85 -16.31
N GLN A 33 -9.76 -4.96 -17.29
CA GLN A 33 -8.87 -3.83 -17.56
C GLN A 33 -8.85 -2.81 -16.40
N GLY A 34 -10.02 -2.55 -15.80
CA GLY A 34 -10.12 -1.72 -14.60
C GLY A 34 -9.33 -2.32 -13.44
N LEU A 35 -9.53 -3.60 -13.17
CA LEU A 35 -8.83 -4.33 -12.11
C LEU A 35 -7.32 -4.32 -12.29
N GLU A 36 -6.82 -4.60 -13.50
CA GLU A 36 -5.39 -4.55 -13.80
C GLU A 36 -4.80 -3.15 -13.59
N THR A 37 -5.59 -2.10 -13.85
CA THR A 37 -5.18 -0.72 -13.61
C THR A 37 -5.08 -0.42 -12.12
N GLU A 38 -6.06 -0.87 -11.32
CA GLU A 38 -6.02 -0.73 -9.87
C GLU A 38 -4.89 -1.56 -9.25
N ARG A 39 -4.70 -2.80 -9.68
CA ARG A 39 -3.60 -3.67 -9.25
C ARG A 39 -2.24 -3.01 -9.48
N LYS A 40 -2.03 -2.43 -10.66
CA LYS A 40 -0.79 -1.69 -10.97
C LYS A 40 -0.61 -0.47 -10.07
N LYS A 41 -1.67 0.29 -9.80
CA LYS A 41 -1.61 1.46 -8.89
C LYS A 41 -1.26 1.03 -7.46
N ASP A 42 -1.86 -0.05 -6.97
CA ASP A 42 -1.56 -0.58 -5.64
C ASP A 42 -0.11 -1.04 -5.52
N GLN A 43 0.39 -1.79 -6.50
CA GLN A 43 1.78 -2.26 -6.51
C GLN A 43 2.78 -1.09 -6.62
N ASN A 44 2.45 -0.05 -7.39
CA ASN A 44 3.28 1.15 -7.46
C ASN A 44 3.32 1.88 -6.11
N ALA A 45 2.17 2.02 -5.45
CA ALA A 45 2.09 2.62 -4.12
C ALA A 45 2.85 1.79 -3.07
N LEU A 46 2.76 0.47 -3.15
CA LEU A 46 3.50 -0.46 -2.30
C LEU A 46 5.01 -0.27 -2.48
N THR A 47 5.48 -0.18 -3.72
CA THR A 47 6.91 0.04 -4.05
C THR A 47 7.40 1.37 -3.46
N VAL A 48 6.62 2.44 -3.58
CA VAL A 48 6.96 3.74 -3.00
C VAL A 48 7.06 3.66 -1.48
N ILE A 49 6.19 2.90 -0.82
CA ILE A 49 6.20 2.72 0.65
C ILE A 49 7.40 1.85 1.09
N GLN A 50 7.75 0.82 0.32
CA GLN A 50 8.86 -0.08 0.62
C GLN A 50 10.23 0.60 0.39
N GLY A 51 10.36 1.45 -0.62
CA GLY A 51 11.66 2.04 -1.02
C GLY A 51 12.13 3.25 -0.21
N LEU A 52 11.59 3.52 0.99
CA LEU A 52 11.92 4.74 1.74
C LEU A 52 13.15 4.67 2.62
N ASP A 53 13.39 3.52 3.26
CA ASP A 53 14.50 3.32 4.19
C ASP A 53 14.66 1.81 4.43
N ASP A 54 15.89 1.32 4.56
CA ASP A 54 16.14 -0.13 4.72
C ASP A 54 15.52 -0.70 6.01
N ASP A 55 15.46 0.07 7.11
CA ASP A 55 14.80 -0.36 8.36
C ASP A 55 13.28 -0.41 8.20
N MET A 56 12.73 0.48 7.36
CA MET A 56 11.31 0.51 7.07
C MET A 56 10.93 -0.58 6.05
N PHE A 57 11.83 -0.87 5.10
CA PHE A 57 11.68 -1.93 4.11
C PHE A 57 11.47 -3.27 4.80
N GLU A 58 12.30 -3.65 5.78
CA GLU A 58 12.10 -4.91 6.52
C GLU A 58 10.71 -5.00 7.18
N LYS A 59 10.19 -3.89 7.71
CA LYS A 59 8.88 -3.83 8.36
C LYS A 59 7.71 -3.98 7.38
N VAL A 60 7.85 -3.48 6.16
CA VAL A 60 6.78 -3.52 5.14
C VAL A 60 7.05 -4.53 4.01
N ALA A 61 8.15 -5.28 4.04
CA ALA A 61 8.52 -6.26 3.02
C ALA A 61 7.49 -7.38 2.86
N ASN A 62 6.85 -7.78 3.97
CA ASN A 62 5.80 -8.81 3.98
C ASN A 62 4.41 -8.28 3.60
N ALA A 63 4.28 -6.98 3.27
CA ALA A 63 3.02 -6.42 2.84
C ALA A 63 2.67 -6.84 1.42
N THR A 64 1.46 -7.35 1.22
CA THR A 64 0.97 -7.81 -0.09
C THR A 64 0.29 -6.69 -0.88
N ASN A 65 -0.18 -5.65 -0.18
CA ASN A 65 -0.79 -4.47 -0.78
C ASN A 65 -0.35 -3.18 -0.07
N SER A 66 -0.58 -2.05 -0.74
CA SER A 66 -0.14 -0.74 -0.27
C SER A 66 -0.81 -0.31 1.04
N LYS A 67 -2.06 -0.72 1.27
CA LYS A 67 -2.81 -0.44 2.51
C LYS A 67 -2.16 -1.12 3.72
N GLN A 68 -1.78 -2.38 3.58
CA GLN A 68 -1.13 -3.15 4.64
C GLN A 68 0.25 -2.56 4.97
N ALA A 69 1.03 -2.20 3.94
CA ALA A 69 2.31 -1.53 4.11
C ALA A 69 2.13 -0.20 4.85
N TRP A 70 1.16 0.61 4.43
CA TRP A 70 0.83 1.90 5.05
C TRP A 70 0.40 1.77 6.52
N ASN A 71 -0.46 0.81 6.84
CA ASN A 71 -0.90 0.57 8.22
C ASN A 71 0.27 0.12 9.11
N THR A 72 1.12 -0.77 8.60
CA THR A 72 2.31 -1.25 9.34
C THR A 72 3.29 -0.11 9.59
N LEU A 73 3.48 0.74 8.59
CA LEU A 73 4.28 1.96 8.71
C LEU A 73 3.73 2.91 9.76
N GLN A 74 2.43 3.21 9.74
CA GLN A 74 1.79 4.06 10.77
C GLN A 74 1.97 3.48 12.17
N ASN A 75 1.75 2.17 12.33
CA ASN A 75 1.94 1.47 13.60
C ASN A 75 3.40 1.49 14.07
N SER A 76 4.38 1.43 13.18
CA SER A 76 5.80 1.59 13.51
C SER A 76 6.06 2.97 14.14
N PHE A 77 5.58 4.05 13.51
CA PHE A 77 5.76 5.40 14.05
C PHE A 77 4.97 5.67 15.34
N GLU A 78 3.74 5.15 15.45
CA GLU A 78 2.94 5.26 16.67
C GLU A 78 3.50 4.38 17.81
N GLY A 79 4.03 3.19 17.49
CA GLY A 79 4.67 2.29 18.44
C GLY A 79 5.98 2.86 18.99
N VAL A 80 6.79 3.51 18.16
CA VAL A 80 8.03 4.19 18.60
C VAL A 80 7.74 5.29 19.63
N SER A 81 6.55 5.90 19.61
CA SER A 81 6.15 6.89 20.63
C SER A 81 5.87 6.28 22.02
N ARG A 82 5.51 4.99 22.09
CA ARG A 82 5.23 4.29 23.36
C ARG A 82 6.48 3.78 24.08
N VAL A 83 7.59 3.60 23.37
CA VAL A 83 8.84 3.03 23.94
C VAL A 83 9.77 4.12 24.53
N LYS A 84 9.48 5.41 24.34
CA LYS A 84 10.24 6.53 24.94
C LYS A 84 9.69 6.99 26.31
N LYS A 85 9.31 6.04 27.17
CA LYS A 85 9.13 6.28 28.60
C LYS A 85 9.87 5.20 29.38
N VAL A 86 11.17 5.40 29.56
CA VAL A 86 11.96 4.87 30.68
C VAL A 86 12.92 5.96 31.12
#